data_AF-A0A2E2VUK7-F1
#
_entry.id   AF-A0A2E2VUK7-F1
#
_cell.length_a   1.000
_cell.length_b   1.000
_cell.length_c   1.000
_cell.angle_alpha   90.00
_cell.angle_beta   90.00
_cell.angle_gamma   90.00
#
_symmetry.space_group_name_H-M   'P 1'
#
loop_
_entity.id
_entity.type
_entity.pdbx_description
1 polymer ?
#
loop_
_entity_poly.entity_id
_entity_poly.type
_entity_poly.pdbx_seq_one_letter_code
_entity_poly.pdbx_strand_id
1 'polypeptide(L)'
;MSVRKHYIVIGNRRHGYTLQPARKVTTLICKSANIEERFPNDEIPRILSQLPQIIRENYGLLQSVAQTEILRFRVTDEEKGAIEQNARKAGYSSVSAYLRDVALRRGFEGVIE
;
A
#
# COMPACT_ATOMS: atom_id res chain seq x y z
N MET A 1 28.40 -20.71 -0.40
CA MET A 1 28.02 -19.62 -1.31
C MET A 1 27.36 -18.54 -0.47
N SER A 2 27.87 -17.31 -0.49
CA SER A 2 27.44 -16.23 0.41
C SER A 2 26.16 -15.58 -0.12
N VAL A 3 25.10 -15.58 0.70
CA VAL A 3 23.85 -14.85 0.42
C VAL A 3 24.14 -13.36 0.52
N ARG A 4 24.04 -12.64 -0.59
CA ARG A 4 24.30 -11.20 -0.61
C ARG A 4 22.97 -10.44 -0.54
N LYS A 5 22.84 -9.59 0.49
CA LYS A 5 21.74 -8.64 0.63
C LYS A 5 22.13 -7.34 -0.05
N HIS A 6 21.30 -6.89 -0.97
CA HIS A 6 21.46 -5.66 -1.71
C HIS A 6 20.23 -4.77 -1.50
N TYR A 7 20.36 -3.48 -1.83
CA TYR A 7 19.25 -2.55 -1.77
C TYR A 7 19.26 -1.62 -2.98
N ILE A 8 18.07 -1.22 -3.41
CA ILE A 8 17.85 -0.16 -4.40
C ILE A 8 17.01 0.92 -3.73
N VAL A 9 17.31 2.18 -4.00
CA VAL A 9 16.54 3.32 -3.48
C VAL A 9 15.64 3.83 -4.60
N ILE A 10 14.33 3.87 -4.35
CA ILE A 10 13.32 4.35 -5.31
C ILE A 10 12.36 5.26 -4.53
N GLY A 11 12.20 6.51 -4.97
CA GLY A 11 11.25 7.46 -4.36
C GLY A 11 11.42 7.63 -2.84
N ASN A 12 12.66 7.78 -2.37
CA ASN A 12 13.03 7.86 -0.94
C ASN A 12 12.74 6.61 -0.09
N ARG A 13 12.38 5.47 -0.68
CA ARG A 13 12.24 4.20 0.03
C ARG A 13 13.36 3.23 -0.37
N ARG A 14 13.87 2.47 0.61
CA ARG A 14 14.90 1.45 0.39
C ARG A 14 14.22 0.10 0.16
N HIS A 15 14.47 -0.50 -0.99
CA HIS A 15 13.95 -1.80 -1.39
C HIS A 15 15.06 -2.82 -1.33
N GLY A 16 15.00 -3.72 -0.35
CA GLY A 16 15.97 -4.81 -0.21
C GLY A 16 15.68 -5.94 -1.19
N TYR A 17 16.74 -6.46 -1.82
CA TYR A 17 16.68 -7.71 -2.58
C TYR A 17 17.86 -8.61 -2.19
N THR A 18 17.65 -9.92 -2.30
CA THR A 18 18.65 -10.92 -1.94
C THR A 18 18.91 -11.82 -3.14
N LEU A 19 20.20 -12.09 -3.40
CA LEU A 19 20.64 -13.04 -4.39
C LEU A 19 21.24 -14.26 -3.69
N GLN A 20 20.68 -15.43 -3.97
CA GLN A 20 21.20 -16.72 -3.50
C GLN A 20 21.70 -17.52 -4.72
N PRO A 21 22.98 -17.38 -5.09
CA PRO A 21 23.53 -18.10 -6.23
C PRO A 21 23.64 -19.60 -5.92
N ALA A 22 23.26 -20.43 -6.90
CA ALA A 22 23.28 -21.89 -6.84
C ALA A 22 23.70 -22.48 -8.20
N ARG A 23 25.01 -22.66 -8.40
CA ARG A 23 25.61 -23.22 -9.63
C ARG A 23 25.16 -22.45 -10.89
N LYS A 24 24.18 -22.96 -11.65
CA LYS A 24 23.66 -22.39 -12.91
C LYS A 24 22.44 -21.49 -12.73
N VAL A 25 21.85 -21.49 -11.53
CA VAL A 25 20.65 -20.71 -11.20
C VAL A 25 20.92 -19.82 -10.00
N THR A 26 20.22 -18.69 -9.92
CA THR A 26 20.27 -17.79 -8.78
C THR A 26 18.85 -17.50 -8.33
N THR A 27 18.57 -17.70 -7.05
CA THR A 27 17.29 -17.29 -6.46
C THR A 27 17.33 -15.79 -6.19
N LEU A 28 16.39 -15.06 -6.77
CA LEU A 28 16.17 -13.64 -6.50
C LEU A 28 14.96 -13.49 -5.58
N ILE A 29 15.17 -12.86 -4.43
CA ILE A 29 14.10 -12.57 -3.47
C ILE A 29 13.99 -11.05 -3.32
N CYS A 30 12.90 -10.47 -3.83
CA CYS A 30 12.55 -9.07 -3.72
C CYS A 30 11.07 -8.91 -3.35
N LYS A 31 10.81 -8.66 -2.06
CA LYS A 31 9.42 -8.47 -1.56
C LYS A 31 8.71 -7.28 -2.20
N SER A 32 9.44 -6.22 -2.55
CA SER A 32 8.85 -5.01 -3.15
C SER A 32 8.44 -5.18 -4.60
N ALA A 33 8.98 -6.18 -5.29
CA ALA A 33 8.62 -6.55 -6.65
C ALA A 33 7.70 -7.79 -6.69
N ASN A 34 7.35 -8.36 -5.52
CA ASN A 34 6.70 -9.65 -5.39
C ASN A 34 7.43 -10.79 -6.15
N ILE A 35 8.76 -10.78 -6.11
CA ILE A 35 9.60 -11.79 -6.77
C ILE A 35 10.23 -12.68 -5.71
N GLU A 36 9.93 -13.97 -5.76
CA GLU A 36 10.62 -15.02 -5.00
C GLU A 36 10.82 -16.24 -5.92
N GLU A 37 11.73 -16.09 -6.88
CA GLU A 37 11.86 -17.01 -8.01
C GLU A 37 13.32 -17.35 -8.32
N ARG A 38 13.50 -18.46 -9.05
CA ARG A 38 14.80 -18.97 -9.47
C ARG A 38 14.99 -18.67 -10.94
N PHE A 39 16.06 -17.93 -11.25
CA PHE A 39 16.40 -17.57 -12.62
C PHE A 39 17.73 -18.19 -13.03
N PRO A 40 17.92 -18.47 -14.32
CA PRO A 40 19.24 -18.84 -14.83
C PRO A 40 20.20 -17.65 -14.72
N ASN A 41 21.48 -17.92 -14.48
CA ASN A 41 22.45 -16.88 -14.10
C ASN A 41 22.67 -15.81 -15.19
N ASP A 42 22.46 -16.16 -16.46
CA ASP A 42 22.54 -15.29 -17.63
C ASP A 42 21.40 -14.27 -17.70
N GLU A 43 20.23 -14.58 -17.13
CA GLU A 43 19.08 -13.67 -17.08
C GLU A 43 19.13 -12.68 -15.91
N ILE A 44 19.87 -13.01 -14.84
CA ILE A 44 19.96 -12.18 -13.62
C ILE A 44 20.32 -10.71 -13.93
N PRO A 45 21.34 -10.39 -14.75
CA PRO A 45 21.66 -9.00 -15.07
C PRO A 45 20.51 -8.24 -15.74
N ARG A 46 19.74 -8.92 -16.61
CA ARG A 46 18.58 -8.35 -17.29
C ARG A 46 17.43 -8.09 -16.34
N ILE A 47 17.17 -9.02 -15.41
CA ILE A 47 16.13 -8.85 -14.40
C ILE A 47 16.49 -7.73 -13.43
N LEU A 48 17.76 -7.66 -13.00
CA LEU A 48 18.24 -6.60 -12.11
C LEU A 48 18.16 -5.20 -12.73
N SER A 49 18.36 -5.07 -14.05
CA SER A 49 18.21 -3.79 -14.74
C SER A 49 16.75 -3.34 -14.85
N GLN A 50 15.81 -4.29 -14.93
CA GLN A 50 14.36 -4.04 -14.97
C GLN A 50 13.72 -3.94 -13.58
N LEU A 51 14.41 -4.41 -12.53
CA LEU A 51 13.91 -4.42 -11.16
C LEU A 51 13.36 -3.07 -10.68
N PRO A 52 14.00 -1.91 -10.95
CA PRO A 52 13.45 -0.63 -10.55
C PRO A 52 12.09 -0.32 -11.18
N GLN A 53 11.89 -0.70 -12.43
CA GLN A 53 10.62 -0.50 -13.14
C GLN A 53 9.53 -1.42 -12.55
N ILE A 54 9.84 -2.70 -12.36
CA ILE A 54 8.93 -3.69 -11.76
C ILE A 54 8.50 -3.27 -10.35
N ILE A 55 9.44 -2.72 -9.55
CA ILE A 55 9.12 -2.20 -8.22
C ILE A 55 8.17 -1.00 -8.34
N ARG A 56 8.39 -0.07 -9.28
CA ARG A 56 7.51 1.10 -9.47
C ARG A 56 6.09 0.70 -9.89
N GLU A 57 5.96 -0.25 -10.82
CA GLU A 57 4.67 -0.75 -11.30
C GLU A 57 3.89 -1.42 -10.16
N ASN A 58 4.53 -2.30 -9.39
CA ASN A 58 3.93 -2.89 -8.20
C ASN A 58 3.63 -1.85 -7.11
N TYR A 59 4.45 -0.81 -6.97
CA TYR A 59 4.17 0.28 -6.03
C TYR A 59 2.94 1.09 -6.43
N GLY A 60 2.78 1.38 -7.73
CA GLY A 60 1.61 2.07 -8.26
C GLY A 60 0.32 1.30 -8.00
N LEU A 61 0.37 -0.04 -8.11
CA LEU A 61 -0.75 -0.94 -7.80
C LEU A 61 -1.04 -1.07 -6.29
N LEU A 62 -0.03 -0.92 -5.42
CA LEU A 62 -0.21 -0.96 -3.97
C LEU A 62 -0.67 0.39 -3.39
N GLN A 63 -0.34 1.51 -4.04
CA GLN A 63 -0.78 2.85 -3.62
C GLN A 63 -2.25 3.13 -3.90
N SER A 64 -2.86 2.48 -4.90
CA SER A 64 -4.29 2.62 -5.18
C SER A 64 -5.20 2.03 -4.08
N VAL A 65 -4.64 1.26 -3.13
CA VAL A 65 -5.40 0.66 -2.02
C VAL A 65 -5.29 1.50 -0.72
N ALA A 66 -4.37 2.45 -0.64
CA ALA A 66 -4.24 3.34 0.52
C ALA A 66 -5.00 4.65 0.25
N GLN A 67 -6.24 4.73 0.73
CA GLN A 67 -7.14 5.90 0.65
C GLN A 67 -6.40 7.25 0.71
N THR A 68 -6.18 7.86 -0.46
CA THR A 68 -5.42 9.10 -0.61
C THR A 68 -6.27 10.35 -0.41
N GLU A 69 -7.59 10.23 -0.45
CA GLU A 69 -8.51 11.36 -0.37
C GLU A 69 -8.94 11.63 1.07
N ILE A 70 -8.22 12.56 1.71
CA ILE A 70 -8.60 13.09 3.02
C ILE A 70 -9.72 14.12 2.81
N LEU A 71 -10.95 13.72 3.13
CA LEU A 71 -12.09 14.64 3.13
C LEU A 71 -12.11 15.45 4.42
N ARG A 72 -12.03 16.79 4.31
CA ARG A 72 -12.01 17.72 5.45
C ARG A 72 -13.36 18.41 5.55
N PHE A 73 -13.97 18.33 6.73
CA PHE A 73 -15.19 19.06 7.05
C PHE A 73 -14.85 20.28 7.90
N ARG A 74 -15.46 21.42 7.59
CA ARG A 74 -15.43 22.58 8.47
C ARG A 74 -16.66 22.50 9.35
N VAL A 75 -16.44 22.35 10.65
CA VAL A 75 -17.48 22.24 11.67
C VAL A 75 -17.20 23.25 12.77
N THR A 76 -18.24 23.76 13.42
CA THR A 76 -18.10 24.54 14.65
C THR A 76 -17.80 23.63 15.85
N ASP A 77 -17.42 24.21 16.98
CA ASP A 77 -17.14 23.44 18.20
C ASP A 77 -18.42 22.78 18.75
N GLU A 78 -19.58 23.40 18.59
CA GLU A 78 -20.88 22.82 18.96
C GLU A 78 -21.23 21.62 18.08
N GLU A 79 -21.05 21.75 16.77
CA GLU A 79 -21.29 20.66 15.81
C GLU A 79 -20.36 19.48 16.06
N LYS A 80 -19.08 19.76 16.34
CA LYS A 80 -18.11 18.74 16.70
C LYS A 80 -18.54 17.97 17.95
N GLY A 81 -18.99 18.68 18.99
CA GLY A 81 -19.49 18.06 20.21
C GLY A 81 -20.71 17.16 19.96
N ALA A 82 -21.63 17.59 19.10
CA ALA A 82 -22.78 16.78 18.70
C ALA A 82 -22.36 15.51 17.94
N ILE A 83 -21.42 15.62 17.00
CA ILE A 83 -20.90 14.48 16.23
C ILE A 83 -20.23 13.45 17.15
N GLU A 84 -19.41 13.90 18.09
CA GLU A 84 -18.72 13.02 19.05
C GLU A 84 -19.70 12.28 19.95
N GLN A 85 -20.73 12.97 20.46
CA GLN A 85 -21.78 12.34 21.26
C GLN A 85 -22.58 11.32 20.45
N ASN A 86 -22.93 11.62 19.20
CA ASN A 86 -23.66 10.72 18.33
C ASN A 86 -22.85 9.46 18.00
N ALA A 87 -21.55 9.61 17.70
CA ALA A 87 -20.65 8.49 17.48
C ALA A 87 -20.57 7.57 18.71
N ARG A 88 -20.48 8.15 19.92
CA ARG A 88 -20.44 7.40 21.18
C ARG A 88 -21.75 6.69 21.48
N LYS A 89 -22.90 7.35 21.29
CA LYS A 89 -24.23 6.76 21.47
C LYS A 89 -24.46 5.59 20.51
N ALA A 90 -23.94 5.69 19.29
CA ALA A 90 -24.05 4.66 18.28
C ALA A 90 -22.97 3.55 18.40
N GLY A 91 -22.08 3.62 19.40
CA GLY A 91 -21.12 2.57 19.72
C GLY A 91 -19.84 2.56 18.88
N TYR A 92 -19.54 3.62 18.13
CA TYR A 92 -18.33 3.68 17.30
C TYR A 92 -17.09 4.00 18.14
N SER A 93 -15.98 3.36 17.80
CA SER A 93 -14.67 3.59 18.43
C SER A 93 -13.99 4.89 17.99
N SER A 94 -14.45 5.49 16.89
CA SER A 94 -13.93 6.78 16.40
C SER A 94 -14.98 7.56 15.62
N VAL A 95 -14.87 8.90 15.66
CA VAL A 95 -15.70 9.82 14.87
C VAL A 95 -15.57 9.54 13.38
N SER A 96 -14.37 9.22 12.89
CA SER A 96 -14.12 8.91 11.49
C SER A 96 -14.88 7.66 11.02
N ALA A 97 -14.98 6.63 11.86
CA ALA A 97 -15.74 5.42 11.53
C ALA A 97 -17.24 5.73 11.45
N TYR A 98 -17.76 6.53 12.39
CA TYR A 98 -19.14 6.99 12.38
C TYR A 98 -19.48 7.82 11.14
N LEU A 99 -18.67 8.85 10.83
CA LEU A 99 -18.90 9.73 9.68
C LEU A 99 -18.82 8.97 8.35
N ARG A 100 -17.91 8.00 8.24
CA ARG A 100 -17.81 7.14 7.07
C ARG A 100 -19.10 6.34 6.86
N ASP A 101 -19.60 5.72 7.92
CA ASP A 101 -20.82 4.89 7.83
C ASP A 101 -22.06 5.74 7.53
N VAL A 102 -22.20 6.91 8.15
CA VAL A 102 -23.27 7.87 7.85
C VAL A 102 -23.24 8.31 6.38
N ALA A 103 -22.06 8.65 5.86
CA ALA A 103 -21.89 9.07 4.46
C ALA A 103 -22.24 7.95 3.48
N LEU A 104 -21.85 6.70 3.78
CA LEU A 104 -22.13 5.55 2.92
C LEU A 104 -23.60 5.13 2.97
N ARG A 105 -24.27 5.22 4.13
CA ARG A 105 -25.70 4.90 4.24
C ARG A 105 -26.57 5.89 3.46
N ARG A 106 -26.26 7.19 3.53
CA ARG A 106 -27.00 8.21 2.76
C ARG A 106 -26.72 8.18 1.27
N GLY A 107 -25.57 7.65 0.84
CA GLY A 107 -25.27 7.44 -0.58
C GLY A 107 -26.16 6.40 -1.28
N PHE A 108 -26.83 5.52 -0.53
CA PHE A 108 -27.76 4.52 -1.08
C PHE A 108 -29.23 5.01 -1.14
N GLU A 109 -29.59 6.05 -0.39
CA GLU A 109 -30.95 6.61 -0.40
C GLU A 109 -31.15 7.70 -1.49
N GLY A 110 -30.10 8.03 -2.26
CA GLY A 110 -30.12 9.07 -3.30
C GLY A 110 -30.16 8.57 -4.74
N VAL A 111 -30.40 7.28 -5.00
CA VAL A 111 -30.52 6.71 -6.35
C VAL A 111 -31.85 5.97 -6.52
N ILE A 112 -32.96 6.67 -6.27
CA ILE A 112 -34.28 6.34 -6.84
C ILE A 112 -35.02 7.67 -7.07
N GLU A 113 -34.74 8.36 -8.18
CA GLU A 113 -35.71 9.14 -8.97
C GLU A 113 -35.34 9.02 -10.45
#